data_AF-V4AP96-F1
#
_entry.id   AF-V4AP96-F1
#
_cell.length_a   1.000
_cell.length_b   1.000
_cell.length_c   1.000
_cell.angle_alpha   90.00
_cell.angle_beta   90.00
_cell.angle_gamma   90.00
#
_symmetry.space_group_name_H-M   'P 1'
#
loop_
_entity.id
_entity.type
_entity.pdbx_description
1 polymer ?
#
loop_
_entity_poly.entity_id
_entity_poly.type
_entity_poly.pdbx_seq_one_letter_code
_entity_poly.pdbx_strand_id
1 'polypeptide(L)'
;MDYIFILTALVVISFNIGHSSAAPVSSLPTGEPWKTPCSGSSPVVTNPALTLPSPTISVTERLNSLILKFKDTIELSSSLKQKIGDLLQNTELVTYLEHDTELLQGFPSVVSDTLSLKENLVIDNERFAALYIFFEQSAIDSEFKSDFKIYSNKILNILCEIQTISSHEKQEIVSKVSRKVMLDGYRTLSSAHRMERDYIILRDTTKILESVINVYNFHAAHYS
;
A
#
# COMPACT_ATOMS: atom_id res chain seq x y z
N MET A 1 -56.15 -37.47 32.70
CA MET A 1 -56.98 -36.50 31.95
C MET A 1 -56.39 -35.11 32.11
N ASP A 2 -55.84 -34.51 31.06
CA ASP A 2 -54.54 -34.83 30.46
C ASP A 2 -53.94 -33.47 30.10
N TYR A 3 -52.68 -33.24 30.47
CA TYR A 3 -51.96 -32.01 30.17
C TYR A 3 -51.48 -32.05 28.71
N ILE A 4 -51.96 -31.13 27.88
CA ILE A 4 -51.48 -30.95 26.51
C ILE A 4 -50.19 -30.11 26.56
N PHE A 5 -49.04 -30.79 26.47
CA PHE A 5 -47.78 -30.18 26.09
C PHE A 5 -47.80 -29.88 24.58
N ILE A 6 -47.73 -28.62 24.20
CA ILE A 6 -47.45 -28.22 22.81
C ILE A 6 -45.94 -28.14 22.66
N LEU A 7 -45.36 -29.13 21.99
CA LEU A 7 -43.94 -29.22 21.66
C LEU A 7 -43.83 -29.47 20.16
N THR A 8 -43.46 -28.45 19.39
CA THR A 8 -43.13 -28.53 17.94
C THR A 8 -42.62 -27.17 17.49
N ALA A 9 -41.62 -27.01 16.62
CA ALA A 9 -40.47 -27.78 16.21
C ALA A 9 -39.61 -26.75 15.46
N LEU A 10 -38.42 -26.43 15.97
CA LEU A 10 -37.49 -25.51 15.30
C LEU A 10 -36.87 -26.26 14.12
N VAL A 11 -37.28 -25.91 12.90
CA VAL A 11 -36.66 -26.37 11.67
C VAL A 11 -35.31 -25.68 11.55
N VAL A 12 -34.25 -26.38 11.95
CA VAL A 12 -32.87 -25.98 11.65
C VAL A 12 -32.62 -26.34 10.19
N ILE A 13 -32.62 -25.32 9.33
CA ILE A 13 -32.17 -25.45 7.94
C ILE A 13 -30.65 -25.53 7.97
N SER A 14 -30.11 -26.74 7.93
CA SER A 14 -28.68 -26.99 7.76
C SER A 14 -28.28 -26.60 6.34
N PHE A 15 -27.64 -25.44 6.18
CA PHE A 15 -26.94 -25.09 4.94
C PHE A 15 -25.71 -26.00 4.80
N ASN A 16 -25.76 -26.92 3.84
CA ASN A 16 -24.57 -27.58 3.32
C ASN A 16 -23.73 -26.54 2.56
N ILE A 17 -22.87 -25.81 3.27
CA ILE A 17 -21.80 -25.02 2.66
C ILE A 17 -20.69 -26.01 2.33
N GLY A 18 -20.65 -26.41 1.06
CA GLY A 18 -19.55 -27.17 0.51
C GLY A 18 -18.22 -26.49 0.83
N HIS A 19 -17.32 -27.25 1.45
CA HIS A 19 -15.95 -26.82 1.68
C HIS A 19 -15.25 -26.73 0.31
N SER A 20 -15.28 -25.54 -0.30
CA SER A 20 -14.32 -25.20 -1.33
C SER A 20 -12.97 -25.04 -0.64
N SER A 21 -12.16 -26.09 -0.73
CA SER A 21 -10.75 -26.08 -0.34
C SER A 21 -10.06 -24.90 -1.02
N ALA A 22 -9.74 -23.87 -0.24
CA ALA A 22 -8.89 -22.78 -0.70
C ALA A 22 -7.53 -23.37 -1.12
N ALA A 23 -7.12 -23.08 -2.35
CA ALA A 23 -5.78 -23.43 -2.83
C ALA A 23 -4.72 -22.81 -1.90
N PRO A 24 -3.60 -23.49 -1.63
CA PRO A 24 -2.58 -22.97 -0.73
C PRO A 24 -2.02 -21.68 -1.30
N VAL A 25 -2.16 -20.60 -0.54
CA VAL A 25 -1.60 -19.29 -0.87
C VAL A 25 -0.08 -19.44 -0.85
N SER A 26 0.55 -19.18 -2.00
CA SER A 26 2.01 -19.22 -2.18
C SER A 26 2.73 -18.55 -1.01
N SER A 27 3.63 -19.30 -0.36
CA SER A 27 4.41 -18.84 0.79
C SER A 27 5.45 -17.83 0.33
N LEU A 28 5.27 -16.56 0.71
CA LEU A 28 6.31 -15.54 0.58
C LEU A 28 7.54 -15.95 1.40
N PRO A 29 8.78 -15.69 0.93
CA PRO A 29 9.99 -16.02 1.66
C PRO A 29 9.98 -15.32 3.03
N THR A 30 10.22 -16.11 4.08
CA THR A 30 10.11 -15.67 5.48
C THR A 30 11.49 -15.46 6.09
N GLY A 31 11.66 -14.35 6.83
CA GLY A 31 12.78 -14.17 7.77
C GLY A 31 13.80 -13.08 7.43
N GLU A 32 14.01 -12.73 6.15
CA GLU A 32 14.92 -11.64 5.77
C GLU A 32 14.19 -10.29 5.64
N PRO A 33 14.82 -9.17 6.02
CA PRO A 33 14.29 -7.84 5.72
C PRO A 33 14.12 -7.68 4.21
N TRP A 34 13.01 -7.07 3.81
CA TRP A 34 12.70 -6.86 2.39
C TRP A 34 13.76 -5.95 1.77
N LYS A 35 14.42 -6.47 0.73
CA LYS A 35 15.39 -5.72 -0.06
C LYS A 35 14.67 -5.03 -1.21
N THR A 36 14.82 -3.71 -1.27
CA THR A 36 14.28 -2.88 -2.35
C THR A 36 14.89 -3.29 -3.71
N PRO A 37 14.08 -3.41 -4.78
CA PRO A 37 14.60 -3.68 -6.13
C PRO A 37 15.18 -2.42 -6.79
N CYS A 38 15.08 -1.24 -6.17
CA CYS A 38 15.61 0.01 -6.71
C CYS A 38 17.15 0.03 -6.78
N SER A 39 17.85 -0.90 -6.12
CA SER A 39 19.33 -1.01 -6.13
C SER A 39 19.92 -1.55 -7.44
N GLY A 40 19.08 -1.76 -8.47
CA GLY A 40 19.52 -2.09 -9.82
C GLY A 40 19.90 -0.86 -10.62
N SER A 41 20.94 -0.12 -10.22
CA SER A 41 21.68 0.65 -11.22
C SER A 41 22.29 -0.37 -12.18
N SER A 42 21.75 -0.48 -13.40
CA SER A 42 22.44 -1.16 -14.51
C SER A 42 23.92 -0.80 -14.47
N PRO A 43 24.84 -1.75 -14.73
CA PRO A 43 26.25 -1.39 -14.84
C PRO A 43 26.33 -0.33 -15.93
N VAL A 44 26.59 0.90 -15.54
CA VAL A 44 26.93 1.97 -16.46
C VAL A 44 28.21 1.46 -17.09
N VAL A 45 28.12 1.01 -18.34
CA VAL A 45 29.29 0.82 -19.19
C VAL A 45 29.84 2.23 -19.42
N THR A 46 30.63 2.73 -18.47
CA THR A 46 31.34 3.99 -18.59
C THR A 46 32.39 3.79 -19.65
N ASN A 47 32.05 4.15 -20.88
CA ASN A 47 33.03 4.43 -21.91
C ASN A 47 33.50 5.88 -21.65
N PRO A 48 34.73 6.12 -21.13
CA PRO A 48 35.16 7.45 -20.66
C PRO A 48 35.20 8.53 -21.74
N ALA A 49 35.04 8.14 -23.01
CA ALA A 49 35.11 9.01 -24.18
C ALA A 49 33.76 9.63 -24.62
N LEU A 50 32.63 9.29 -23.97
CA LEU A 50 31.29 9.70 -24.39
C LEU A 50 30.37 10.21 -23.26
N THR A 51 30.88 10.37 -22.04
CA THR A 51 30.13 10.99 -20.95
C THR A 51 29.99 12.50 -21.18
N LEU A 52 28.98 12.88 -21.95
CA LEU A 52 28.33 14.18 -21.76
C LEU A 52 27.92 14.29 -20.28
N PRO A 53 28.09 15.44 -19.63
CA PRO A 53 27.51 15.64 -18.31
C PRO A 53 26.01 15.40 -18.41
N SER A 54 25.53 14.34 -17.76
CA SER A 54 24.09 14.15 -17.59
C SER A 54 23.57 15.39 -16.88
N PRO A 55 22.47 16.01 -17.32
CA PRO A 55 21.92 17.16 -16.64
C PRO A 55 21.67 16.78 -15.18
N THR A 56 22.38 17.44 -14.27
CA THR A 56 22.18 17.24 -12.83
C THR A 56 20.84 17.86 -12.48
N ILE A 57 19.78 17.05 -12.50
CA ILE A 57 18.45 17.46 -12.06
C ILE A 57 18.55 17.89 -10.59
N SER A 58 18.08 19.09 -10.28
CA SER A 58 18.10 19.63 -8.92
C SER A 58 17.20 18.81 -7.98
N VAL A 59 17.49 18.86 -6.67
CA VAL A 59 16.63 18.20 -5.67
C VAL A 59 15.22 18.76 -5.71
N THR A 60 15.05 20.08 -5.91
CA THR A 60 13.73 20.71 -6.08
C THR A 60 12.95 20.14 -7.26
N GLU A 61 13.58 19.94 -8.42
CA GLU A 61 12.93 19.30 -9.57
C GLU A 61 12.53 17.85 -9.29
N ARG A 62 13.37 17.10 -8.57
CA ARG A 62 13.04 15.72 -8.14
C ARG A 62 11.88 15.68 -7.16
N LEU A 63 11.83 16.61 -6.19
CA LEU A 63 10.72 16.74 -5.26
C LEU A 63 9.40 17.04 -6.01
N ASN A 64 9.44 17.96 -6.97
CA ASN A 64 8.27 18.24 -7.82
C ASN A 64 7.83 17.02 -8.65
N SER A 65 8.79 16.27 -9.21
CA SER A 65 8.49 15.01 -9.91
C SER A 65 7.85 13.97 -8.97
N LEU A 66 8.35 13.86 -7.75
CA LEU A 66 7.82 12.98 -6.72
C LEU A 66 6.38 13.37 -6.32
N ILE A 67 6.11 14.67 -6.16
CA ILE A 67 4.76 15.20 -5.88
C ILE A 67 3.77 14.82 -6.99
N LEU A 68 4.18 14.92 -8.26
CA LEU A 68 3.33 14.48 -9.38
C LEU A 68 3.05 12.97 -9.33
N LYS A 69 4.05 12.14 -9.02
CA LYS A 69 3.85 10.69 -8.84
C LYS A 69 2.86 10.38 -7.71
N PHE A 70 2.86 11.15 -6.63
CA PHE A 70 1.86 10.98 -5.56
C PHE A 70 0.45 11.31 -6.06
N LYS A 71 0.27 12.45 -6.75
CA LYS A 71 -1.04 12.85 -7.30
C LYS A 71 -1.61 11.82 -8.27
N ASP A 72 -0.80 11.36 -9.21
CA ASP A 72 -1.19 10.28 -10.15
C ASP A 72 -1.62 9.00 -9.39
N THR A 73 -0.97 8.70 -8.28
CA THR A 73 -1.28 7.51 -7.46
C THR A 73 -2.56 7.71 -6.64
N ILE A 74 -2.86 8.93 -6.19
CA ILE A 74 -4.14 9.26 -5.55
C ILE A 74 -5.30 9.11 -6.52
N GLU A 75 -5.17 9.63 -7.75
CA GLU A 75 -6.22 9.51 -8.77
C GLU A 75 -6.54 8.05 -9.07
N LEU A 76 -5.49 7.23 -9.21
CA LEU A 76 -5.64 5.80 -9.31
C LEU A 76 -6.38 5.28 -8.07
N SER A 77 -5.88 5.55 -6.85
CA SER A 77 -6.45 5.15 -5.53
C SER A 77 -7.96 5.35 -5.46
N SER A 78 -8.39 6.56 -5.78
CA SER A 78 -9.79 6.96 -5.79
C SER A 78 -10.62 6.16 -6.80
N SER A 79 -10.10 5.93 -8.01
CA SER A 79 -10.80 5.15 -9.04
C SER A 79 -11.02 3.70 -8.63
N LEU A 80 -9.98 3.02 -8.12
CA LEU A 80 -10.14 1.63 -7.66
C LEU A 80 -11.01 1.54 -6.41
N LYS A 81 -10.84 2.47 -5.45
CA LYS A 81 -11.66 2.52 -4.23
C LYS A 81 -13.14 2.65 -4.57
N GLN A 82 -13.48 3.53 -5.52
CA GLN A 82 -14.84 3.69 -6.02
C GLN A 82 -15.37 2.39 -6.64
N LYS A 83 -14.60 1.75 -7.53
CA LYS A 83 -14.96 0.47 -8.15
C LYS A 83 -15.25 -0.63 -7.12
N ILE A 84 -14.44 -0.72 -6.06
CA ILE A 84 -14.67 -1.66 -4.95
C ILE A 84 -15.94 -1.29 -4.18
N GLY A 85 -16.12 0.00 -3.85
CA GLY A 85 -17.31 0.50 -3.16
C GLY A 85 -18.60 0.18 -3.91
N ASP A 86 -18.62 0.35 -5.23
CA ASP A 86 -19.77 0.04 -6.08
C ASP A 86 -20.11 -1.46 -6.07
N LEU A 87 -19.10 -2.33 -5.98
CA LEU A 87 -19.26 -3.79 -5.95
C LEU A 87 -19.69 -4.34 -4.59
N LEU A 88 -19.39 -3.64 -3.50
CA LEU A 88 -19.88 -4.00 -2.17
C LEU A 88 -21.41 -3.86 -2.06
N GLN A 89 -22.04 -3.05 -2.92
CA GLN A 89 -23.50 -2.84 -3.02
C GLN A 89 -24.19 -2.53 -1.68
N ASN A 90 -23.44 -2.04 -0.69
CA ASN A 90 -23.92 -1.73 0.65
C ASN A 90 -23.40 -0.35 1.06
N THR A 91 -24.24 0.66 0.90
CA THR A 91 -23.89 2.05 1.18
C THR A 91 -23.56 2.30 2.64
N GLU A 92 -24.23 1.61 3.58
CA GLU A 92 -23.93 1.74 5.01
C GLU A 92 -22.55 1.19 5.34
N LEU A 93 -22.20 0.03 4.77
CA LEU A 93 -20.88 -0.56 4.92
C LEU A 93 -19.80 0.34 4.31
N VAL A 94 -19.98 0.83 3.08
CA VAL A 94 -19.00 1.74 2.44
C VAL A 94 -18.83 3.02 3.26
N THR A 95 -19.92 3.57 3.80
CA THR A 95 -19.86 4.74 4.68
C THR A 95 -19.07 4.42 5.95
N TYR A 96 -19.31 3.25 6.56
CA TYR A 96 -18.55 2.79 7.72
C TYR A 96 -17.05 2.65 7.40
N LEU A 97 -16.70 2.01 6.28
CA LEU A 97 -15.33 1.82 5.85
C LEU A 97 -14.60 3.14 5.52
N GLU A 98 -15.31 4.23 5.24
CA GLU A 98 -14.66 5.54 5.04
C GLU A 98 -14.15 6.15 6.36
N HIS A 99 -14.68 5.72 7.51
CA HIS A 99 -14.27 6.22 8.82
C HIS A 99 -12.97 5.56 9.31
N ASP A 100 -12.14 6.33 10.02
CA ASP A 100 -10.86 5.90 10.61
C ASP A 100 -11.01 4.94 11.82
N THR A 101 -12.17 4.28 11.95
CA THR A 101 -12.43 3.32 13.01
C THR A 101 -11.83 1.94 12.72
N GLU A 102 -11.73 1.58 11.45
CA GLU A 102 -11.12 0.33 11.01
C GLU A 102 -9.70 0.58 10.51
N LEU A 103 -8.71 0.02 11.20
CA LEU A 103 -7.30 0.14 10.85
C LEU A 103 -6.70 -1.25 10.65
N LEU A 104 -5.96 -1.42 9.56
CA LEU A 104 -5.24 -2.67 9.32
C LEU A 104 -3.97 -2.70 10.18
N GLN A 105 -3.85 -3.72 11.03
CA GLN A 105 -2.66 -3.88 11.84
C GLN A 105 -1.42 -4.05 10.94
N GLY A 106 -0.36 -3.29 11.26
CA GLY A 106 0.88 -3.26 10.49
C GLY A 106 0.85 -2.31 9.30
N PHE A 107 -0.31 -1.71 8.98
CA PHE A 107 -0.39 -0.68 7.94
C PHE A 107 0.32 0.60 8.41
N PRO A 108 1.10 1.26 7.53
CA PRO A 108 1.80 2.48 7.88
C PRO A 108 0.85 3.60 8.31
N SER A 109 1.27 4.45 9.25
CA SER A 109 0.52 5.62 9.67
C SER A 109 1.01 6.90 8.98
N VAL A 110 0.14 7.91 8.99
CA VAL A 110 0.50 9.31 8.73
C VAL A 110 1.43 9.81 9.85
N VAL A 111 2.41 10.65 9.53
CA VAL A 111 3.36 11.26 10.50
C VAL A 111 3.36 12.78 10.31
N SER A 112 3.63 13.51 11.39
CA SER A 112 3.59 14.98 11.48
C SER A 112 4.70 15.71 10.70
N ASP A 113 4.39 16.93 10.26
CA ASP A 113 5.09 17.72 9.22
C ASP A 113 6.33 18.52 9.68
N THR A 114 6.90 18.27 10.85
CA THR A 114 7.93 19.15 11.44
C THR A 114 9.38 18.67 11.26
N LEU A 115 9.58 17.61 10.49
CA LEU A 115 10.90 16.98 10.31
C LEU A 115 11.69 17.60 9.15
N SER A 116 13.02 17.48 9.19
CA SER A 116 13.89 17.85 8.08
C SER A 116 13.62 16.99 6.84
N LEU A 117 14.07 17.42 5.66
CA LEU A 117 13.92 16.63 4.43
C LEU A 117 14.53 15.24 4.59
N LYS A 118 15.73 15.14 5.17
CA LYS A 118 16.44 13.86 5.34
C LYS A 118 15.69 12.90 6.25
N GLU A 119 15.11 13.40 7.34
CA GLU A 119 14.30 12.59 8.26
C GLU A 119 13.01 12.11 7.58
N ASN A 120 12.33 12.99 6.83
CA ASN A 120 11.15 12.60 6.06
C ASN A 120 11.49 11.53 5.01
N LEU A 121 12.60 11.67 4.28
CA LEU A 121 13.04 10.68 3.30
C LEU A 121 13.29 9.29 3.92
N VAL A 122 13.85 9.22 5.12
CA VAL A 122 14.06 7.94 5.83
C VAL A 122 12.72 7.31 6.24
N ILE A 123 11.85 8.10 6.86
CA ILE A 123 10.52 7.64 7.33
C ILE A 123 9.66 7.21 6.14
N ASP A 124 9.59 8.03 5.10
CA ASP A 124 8.79 7.77 3.92
C ASP A 124 9.34 6.58 3.13
N ASN A 125 10.65 6.36 3.11
CA ASN A 125 11.19 5.14 2.54
C ASN A 125 10.64 3.88 3.23
N GLU A 126 10.65 3.84 4.56
CA GLU A 126 10.06 2.70 5.30
C GLU A 126 8.56 2.60 5.06
N ARG A 127 7.86 3.73 5.03
CA ARG A 127 6.43 3.81 4.78
C ARG A 127 6.04 3.25 3.42
N PHE A 128 6.70 3.70 2.35
CA PHE A 128 6.42 3.27 0.99
C PHE A 128 6.90 1.84 0.71
N ALA A 129 7.94 1.37 1.40
CA ALA A 129 8.30 -0.05 1.40
C ALA A 129 7.21 -0.93 2.03
N ALA A 130 6.61 -0.49 3.15
CA ALA A 130 5.48 -1.21 3.75
C ALA A 130 4.25 -1.20 2.83
N LEU A 131 3.89 -0.03 2.28
CA LEU A 131 2.80 0.08 1.29
C LEU A 131 3.01 -0.87 0.11
N TYR A 132 4.21 -0.88 -0.47
CA TYR A 132 4.55 -1.78 -1.58
C TYR A 132 4.20 -3.23 -1.26
N ILE A 133 4.60 -3.71 -0.08
CA ILE A 133 4.37 -5.09 0.34
C ILE A 133 2.87 -5.35 0.58
N PHE A 134 2.12 -4.40 1.14
CA PHE A 134 0.65 -4.51 1.26
C PHE A 134 -0.02 -4.67 -0.12
N PHE A 135 0.38 -3.88 -1.12
CA PHE A 135 -0.14 -3.99 -2.48
C PHE A 135 0.31 -5.29 -3.16
N GLU A 136 1.57 -5.72 -2.97
CA GLU A 136 2.09 -7.01 -3.47
C GLU A 136 1.27 -8.18 -2.90
N GLN A 137 0.95 -8.15 -1.60
CA GLN A 137 0.19 -9.18 -0.92
C GLN A 137 -1.28 -9.19 -1.34
N SER A 138 -1.91 -8.03 -1.43
CA SER A 138 -3.29 -7.90 -1.92
C SER A 138 -3.43 -8.40 -3.36
N ALA A 139 -2.42 -8.17 -4.20
CA ALA A 139 -2.40 -8.67 -5.58
C ALA A 139 -2.42 -10.21 -5.70
N ILE A 140 -2.14 -10.95 -4.63
CA ILE A 140 -2.15 -12.42 -4.63
C ILE A 140 -3.59 -12.95 -4.52
N ASP A 141 -4.41 -12.35 -3.67
CA ASP A 141 -5.71 -12.89 -3.25
C ASP A 141 -6.91 -11.98 -3.55
N SER A 142 -6.68 -10.77 -4.05
CA SER A 142 -7.73 -9.83 -4.47
C SER A 142 -8.38 -10.20 -5.80
N GLU A 143 -9.68 -9.91 -5.92
CA GLU A 143 -10.40 -9.92 -7.20
C GLU A 143 -9.86 -8.87 -8.18
N PHE A 144 -9.21 -7.82 -7.66
CA PHE A 144 -8.60 -6.72 -8.43
C PHE A 144 -7.09 -6.90 -8.61
N LYS A 145 -6.59 -8.14 -8.61
CA LYS A 145 -5.15 -8.46 -8.68
C LYS A 145 -4.34 -7.67 -9.72
N SER A 146 -4.92 -7.42 -10.90
CA SER A 146 -4.24 -6.66 -11.96
C SER A 146 -4.11 -5.18 -11.59
N ASP A 147 -5.17 -4.60 -11.02
CA ASP A 147 -5.15 -3.22 -10.52
C ASP A 147 -4.12 -3.10 -9.39
N PHE A 148 -4.17 -3.99 -8.38
CA PHE A 148 -3.19 -4.02 -7.28
C PHE A 148 -1.73 -4.17 -7.75
N LYS A 149 -1.45 -4.93 -8.81
CA LYS A 149 -0.11 -4.98 -9.42
C LYS A 149 0.31 -3.62 -9.99
N ILE A 150 -0.59 -2.92 -10.67
CA ILE A 150 -0.32 -1.56 -11.19
C ILE A 150 0.00 -0.60 -10.04
N TYR A 151 -0.74 -0.66 -8.93
CA TYR A 151 -0.41 0.14 -7.73
C TYR A 151 0.94 -0.21 -7.16
N SER A 152 1.23 -1.50 -6.98
CA SER A 152 2.52 -1.91 -6.42
C SER A 152 3.69 -1.33 -7.24
N ASN A 153 3.55 -1.26 -8.57
CA ASN A 153 4.55 -0.63 -9.44
C ASN A 153 4.60 0.90 -9.28
N LYS A 154 3.45 1.58 -9.12
CA LYS A 154 3.41 3.03 -8.85
C LYS A 154 4.09 3.37 -7.51
N ILE A 155 3.77 2.62 -6.46
CA ILE A 155 4.40 2.75 -5.14
C ILE A 155 5.89 2.43 -5.20
N LEU A 156 6.30 1.42 -5.97
CA LEU A 156 7.72 1.12 -6.17
C LEU A 156 8.46 2.27 -6.87
N ASN A 157 7.85 2.89 -7.89
CA ASN A 157 8.45 4.03 -8.57
C ASN A 157 8.62 5.25 -7.65
N ILE A 158 7.66 5.47 -6.73
CA ILE A 158 7.76 6.47 -5.67
C ILE A 158 8.94 6.15 -4.74
N LEU A 159 9.01 4.90 -4.26
CA LEU A 159 10.07 4.45 -3.36
C LEU A 159 11.46 4.63 -3.99
N CYS A 160 11.62 4.29 -5.26
CA CYS A 160 12.88 4.46 -5.96
C CYS A 160 13.27 5.94 -6.13
N GLU A 161 12.32 6.84 -6.33
CA GLU A 161 12.62 8.27 -6.40
C GLU A 161 13.03 8.81 -5.01
N ILE A 162 12.37 8.39 -3.93
CA ILE A 162 12.78 8.72 -2.55
C ILE A 162 14.22 8.28 -2.29
N GLN A 163 14.58 7.05 -2.66
CA GLN A 163 15.95 6.55 -2.51
C GLN A 163 16.95 7.32 -3.37
N THR A 164 16.54 7.74 -4.57
CA THR A 164 17.37 8.57 -5.44
C THR A 164 17.64 9.94 -4.83
N ILE A 165 16.61 10.61 -4.30
CA ILE A 165 16.75 11.90 -3.61
C ILE A 165 17.64 11.74 -2.37
N SER A 166 17.43 10.68 -1.59
CA SER A 166 18.23 10.39 -0.39
C SER A 166 19.71 10.21 -0.71
N SER A 167 20.03 9.53 -1.81
CA SER A 167 21.41 9.39 -2.28
C SER A 167 22.01 10.75 -2.68
N HIS A 168 21.25 11.65 -3.28
CA HIS A 168 21.72 13.02 -3.60
C HIS A 168 21.98 13.82 -2.31
N GLU A 169 21.12 13.64 -1.31
CA GLU A 169 21.22 14.24 0.03
C GLU A 169 22.32 13.61 0.91
N LYS A 170 23.06 12.62 0.41
CA LYS A 170 24.03 11.82 1.17
C LYS A 170 23.40 11.22 2.43
N GLN A 171 22.11 10.88 2.36
CA GLN A 171 21.36 10.21 3.41
C GLN A 171 21.35 8.71 3.14
N GLU A 172 21.93 7.93 4.04
CA GLU A 172 21.85 6.48 3.98
C GLU A 172 20.44 6.02 4.36
N ILE A 173 19.90 5.10 3.58
CA ILE A 173 18.63 4.43 3.84
C ILE A 173 18.91 2.95 4.09
N VAL A 174 18.50 2.47 5.25
CA VAL A 174 18.50 1.04 5.59
C VAL A 174 17.05 0.62 5.77
N SER A 175 16.49 -0.09 4.78
CA SER A 175 15.13 -0.63 4.89
C SER A 175 15.09 -1.76 5.92
N LYS A 176 14.25 -1.60 6.95
CA LYS A 176 14.00 -2.61 7.98
C LYS A 176 12.64 -3.29 7.85
N VAL A 177 11.93 -3.04 6.76
CA VAL A 177 10.56 -3.52 6.58
C VAL A 177 10.55 -5.03 6.34
N SER A 178 9.71 -5.74 7.09
CA SER A 178 9.51 -7.18 6.96
C SER A 178 8.57 -7.50 5.80
N ARG A 179 8.78 -8.62 5.09
CA ARG A 179 7.77 -9.14 4.14
C ARG A 179 6.45 -9.57 4.79
N LYS A 180 6.36 -9.61 6.13
CA LYS A 180 5.15 -9.98 6.90
C LYS A 180 4.39 -8.76 7.45
N VAL A 181 4.32 -7.65 6.71
CA VAL A 181 3.57 -6.46 7.18
C VAL A 181 2.06 -6.73 7.27
N MET A 182 1.46 -7.42 6.29
CA MET A 182 0.07 -7.87 6.40
C MET A 182 0.02 -9.18 7.18
N LEU A 183 -0.82 -9.21 8.22
CA LEU A 183 -1.07 -10.42 9.00
C LEU A 183 -1.74 -11.50 8.13
N ASP A 184 -1.37 -12.76 8.36
CA ASP A 184 -1.93 -13.90 7.63
C ASP A 184 -3.46 -13.97 7.75
N GLY A 185 -4.03 -13.54 8.88
CA GLY A 185 -5.48 -13.46 9.08
C GLY A 185 -6.21 -12.59 8.06
N TYR A 186 -5.58 -11.51 7.59
CA TYR A 186 -6.13 -10.65 6.53
C TYR A 186 -6.03 -11.28 5.13
N ARG A 187 -5.21 -12.30 4.95
CA ARG A 187 -5.03 -13.03 3.67
C ARG A 187 -5.99 -14.20 3.54
N THR A 188 -6.42 -14.78 4.67
CA THR A 188 -7.36 -15.91 4.73
C THR A 188 -8.83 -15.49 4.86
N LEU A 189 -9.13 -14.19 4.72
CA LEU A 189 -10.49 -13.65 4.75
C LEU A 189 -11.38 -14.23 3.64
N SER A 190 -12.70 -14.15 3.81
CA SER A 190 -13.66 -14.41 2.73
C SER A 190 -13.54 -13.36 1.61
N SER A 191 -14.11 -13.61 0.42
CA SER A 191 -14.06 -12.62 -0.68
C SER A 191 -14.62 -11.26 -0.28
N ALA A 192 -15.77 -11.23 0.40
CA ALA A 192 -16.38 -10.00 0.88
C ALA A 192 -15.45 -9.22 1.83
N HIS A 193 -14.92 -9.89 2.85
CA HIS A 193 -14.00 -9.24 3.80
C HIS A 193 -12.65 -8.85 3.15
N ARG A 194 -12.19 -9.55 2.09
CA ARG A 194 -11.02 -9.10 1.31
C ARG A 194 -11.31 -7.81 0.54
N MET A 195 -12.51 -7.63 0.00
CA MET A 195 -12.90 -6.37 -0.63
C MET A 195 -12.94 -5.22 0.38
N GLU A 196 -13.44 -5.46 1.60
CA GLU A 196 -13.41 -4.46 2.68
C GLU A 196 -11.97 -4.10 3.08
N ARG A 197 -11.09 -5.09 3.26
CA ARG A 197 -9.65 -4.89 3.48
C ARG A 197 -9.01 -4.07 2.36
N ASP A 198 -9.27 -4.44 1.11
CA ASP A 198 -8.73 -3.76 -0.08
C ASP A 198 -9.21 -2.31 -0.15
N TYR A 199 -10.46 -2.04 0.23
CA TYR A 199 -11.00 -0.69 0.36
C TYR A 199 -10.22 0.13 1.41
N ILE A 200 -9.98 -0.44 2.59
CA ILE A 200 -9.23 0.21 3.67
C ILE A 200 -7.78 0.51 3.24
N ILE A 201 -7.12 -0.44 2.56
CA ILE A 201 -5.75 -0.24 2.02
C ILE A 201 -5.72 0.99 1.11
N LEU A 202 -6.69 1.13 0.20
CA LEU A 202 -6.73 2.26 -0.73
C LEU A 202 -7.06 3.58 -0.02
N ARG A 203 -8.03 3.57 0.90
CA ARG A 203 -8.40 4.73 1.72
C ARG A 203 -7.20 5.27 2.48
N ASP A 204 -6.49 4.41 3.21
CA ASP A 204 -5.37 4.82 4.07
C ASP A 204 -4.13 5.18 3.25
N THR A 205 -3.91 4.52 2.11
CA THR A 205 -2.88 4.92 1.15
C THR A 205 -3.12 6.35 0.64
N THR A 206 -4.36 6.70 0.30
CA THR A 206 -4.70 8.07 -0.14
C THR A 206 -4.36 9.10 0.93
N LYS A 207 -4.73 8.85 2.20
CA LYS A 207 -4.42 9.75 3.32
C LYS A 207 -2.92 9.95 3.51
N ILE A 208 -2.14 8.87 3.39
CA ILE A 208 -0.67 8.94 3.43
C ILE A 208 -0.14 9.80 2.28
N LEU A 209 -0.60 9.55 1.04
CA LEU A 209 -0.16 10.28 -0.15
C LEU A 209 -0.46 11.78 -0.03
N GLU A 210 -1.64 12.14 0.45
CA GLU A 210 -2.04 13.54 0.68
C GLU A 210 -1.16 14.23 1.72
N SER A 211 -0.89 13.55 2.84
CA SER A 211 0.01 14.07 3.87
C SER A 211 1.43 14.30 3.33
N VAL A 212 2.02 13.32 2.63
CA VAL A 212 3.39 13.49 2.12
C VAL A 212 3.48 14.57 1.04
N ILE A 213 2.43 14.77 0.23
CA ILE A 213 2.39 15.88 -0.73
C ILE A 213 2.57 17.22 -0.01
N ASN A 214 1.90 17.43 1.12
CA ASN A 214 2.04 18.67 1.89
C ASN A 214 3.47 18.85 2.41
N VAL A 215 4.06 17.79 2.96
CA VAL A 215 5.45 17.77 3.46
C VAL A 215 6.45 18.10 2.34
N TYR A 216 6.36 17.43 1.19
CA TYR A 216 7.31 17.63 0.11
C TYR A 216 7.08 18.94 -0.65
N ASN A 217 5.86 19.47 -0.71
CA ASN A 217 5.61 20.82 -1.19
C ASN A 217 6.32 21.86 -0.31
N PHE A 218 6.25 21.70 1.02
CA PHE A 218 6.98 22.56 1.95
C PHE A 218 8.49 22.51 1.70
N HIS A 219 9.07 21.30 1.62
CA HIS A 219 10.51 21.17 1.33
C HIS A 219 10.87 21.75 -0.03
N ALA A 220 10.12 21.46 -1.09
CA ALA A 220 10.41 21.99 -2.43
C ALA A 220 10.39 23.53 -2.48
N ALA A 221 9.52 24.18 -1.71
CA ALA A 221 9.44 25.64 -1.64
C ALA A 221 10.58 26.29 -0.83
N HIS A 222 11.24 25.55 0.07
CA HIS A 222 12.25 26.07 0.99
C HIS A 222 13.64 25.44 0.79
N TYR A 223 13.80 24.60 -0.23
CA TYR A 223 15.06 23.96 -0.57
C TYR A 223 15.92 24.92 -1.39
N SER A 224 16.98 25.45 -0.76
CA SER A 224 17.92 26.43 -1.34
C SER A 224 19.32 25.85 -1.50
#